data_AF-A0A146KW95-F1
#
_entry.id   AF-A0A146KW95-F1
#
_cell.length_a   1.000
_cell.length_b   1.000
_cell.length_c   1.000
_cell.angle_alpha   90.00
_cell.angle_beta   90.00
_cell.angle_gamma   90.00
#
_symmetry.space_group_name_H-M   'P 1'
#
loop_
_entity.id
_entity.type
_entity.pdbx_description
1 polymer ?
#
loop_
_entity_poly.entity_id
_entity_poly.type
_entity_poly.pdbx_seq_one_letter_code
_entity_poly.pdbx_strand_id
1 'polypeptide(L)'
;MLYFDIGRLYQNFLDLYKPMLKGKPFDDALGKTFDESLAMFEEYLTRTQWAAGDQMSIADLSLMATVTTAEAVGHDFSKYPKIKQWMDKTKSAIPDYQMANQDGVEIWKSMFANVKKN
;
A
#
# COMPACT_ATOMS: atom_id res chain seq x y z
N MET A 1 7.34 -5.80 11.18
CA MET A 1 6.83 -5.11 9.99
C MET A 1 6.84 -5.93 8.71
N LEU A 2 7.95 -6.58 8.32
CA LEU A 2 7.93 -7.43 7.11
C LEU A 2 6.88 -8.56 7.18
N TYR A 3 6.82 -9.31 8.29
CA TYR A 3 5.76 -10.30 8.52
C TYR A 3 4.36 -9.70 8.60
N PHE A 4 4.26 -8.46 9.07
CA PHE A 4 2.98 -7.75 9.12
C PHE A 4 2.48 -7.41 7.71
N ASP A 5 3.37 -7.06 6.79
CA ASP A 5 3.00 -6.80 5.40
C ASP A 5 2.45 -8.07 4.74
N ILE A 6 3.28 -9.10 4.58
CA ILE A 6 2.87 -10.33 3.88
C ILE A 6 1.73 -11.08 4.58
N GLY A 7 1.68 -11.07 5.91
CA GLY A 7 0.68 -11.80 6.70
C GLY A 7 -0.60 -11.03 6.96
N ARG A 8 -0.64 -9.72 6.66
CA ARG A 8 -1.81 -8.90 6.96
C ARG A 8 -2.05 -7.78 5.96
N LEU A 9 -1.15 -6.82 5.82
CA LEU A 9 -1.44 -5.65 4.98
C LEU A 9 -1.61 -6.03 3.51
N TYR A 10 -0.62 -6.72 2.94
CA TYR A 10 -0.66 -7.20 1.57
C TYR A 10 -1.75 -8.27 1.36
N GLN A 11 -1.97 -9.15 2.34
CA GLN A 11 -3.04 -10.15 2.26
C GLN A 11 -4.42 -9.48 2.19
N ASN A 12 -4.70 -8.51 3.06
CA ASN A 12 -5.95 -7.76 3.05
C ASN A 12 -6.11 -6.89 1.80
N PHE A 13 -5.02 -6.34 1.27
CA PHE A 13 -5.02 -5.69 -0.05
C PHE A 13 -5.45 -6.67 -1.14
N LEU A 14 -4.86 -7.87 -1.20
CA LEU A 14 -5.21 -8.86 -2.21
C LEU A 14 -6.66 -9.32 -2.08
N ASP A 15 -7.13 -9.59 -0.87
CA ASP A 15 -8.50 -10.04 -0.63
C ASP A 15 -9.52 -9.01 -1.10
N LEU A 16 -9.24 -7.71 -0.90
CA LEU A 16 -10.07 -6.62 -1.37
C LEU A 16 -9.99 -6.40 -2.89
N TYR A 17 -8.79 -6.27 -3.43
CA TYR A 17 -8.57 -5.76 -4.79
C TYR A 17 -8.53 -6.85 -5.87
N LYS A 18 -8.11 -8.07 -5.56
CA LYS A 18 -8.06 -9.17 -6.54
C LYS A 18 -9.44 -9.56 -7.08
N PRO A 19 -10.53 -9.61 -6.30
CA PRO A 19 -11.87 -9.83 -6.84
C PRO A 19 -12.32 -8.68 -7.78
N MET A 20 -11.94 -7.44 -7.48
CA MET A 20 -12.28 -6.28 -8.31
C MET A 20 -11.64 -6.35 -9.70
N LEU A 21 -10.45 -6.95 -9.84
CA LEU A 21 -9.86 -7.24 -11.16
C LEU A 21 -10.71 -8.19 -12.02
N LYS A 22 -11.64 -8.93 -11.40
CA LYS A 22 -12.61 -9.81 -12.08
C LYS A 22 -13.98 -9.16 -12.25
N GLY A 23 -14.09 -7.84 -12.07
CA GLY A 23 -15.33 -7.08 -12.21
C GLY A 23 -16.27 -7.14 -11.00
N LYS A 24 -15.83 -7.65 -9.85
CA LYS A 24 -16.60 -7.55 -8.61
C LYS A 24 -16.59 -6.10 -8.09
N PRO A 25 -17.68 -5.62 -7.47
CA PRO A 25 -17.68 -4.32 -6.83
C PRO A 25 -16.72 -4.29 -5.64
N PHE A 26 -16.43 -3.08 -5.14
CA PHE A 26 -15.73 -2.91 -3.88
C PHE A 26 -16.54 -3.55 -2.74
N ASP A 27 -15.87 -4.27 -1.86
CA ASP A 27 -16.48 -4.90 -0.69
C ASP A 27 -16.16 -4.06 0.55
N ASP A 28 -17.18 -3.46 1.17
CA ASP A 28 -17.01 -2.55 2.31
C ASP A 28 -16.44 -3.27 3.55
N ALA A 29 -16.74 -4.56 3.74
CA ALA A 29 -16.25 -5.32 4.89
C ALA A 29 -14.74 -5.58 4.73
N LEU A 30 -14.31 -6.00 3.54
CA LEU A 30 -12.88 -6.16 3.22
C LEU A 30 -12.16 -4.80 3.20
N GLY A 31 -12.82 -3.74 2.72
CA GLY A 31 -12.37 -2.36 2.79
C GLY A 31 -12.04 -1.95 4.22
N LYS A 32 -12.96 -2.19 5.14
CA LYS A 32 -12.77 -1.93 6.58
C LYS A 32 -11.61 -2.75 7.16
N THR A 33 -11.48 -4.02 6.80
CA THR A 33 -10.36 -4.87 7.27
C THR A 33 -8.99 -4.37 6.75
N PHE A 34 -8.94 -3.88 5.52
CA PHE A 34 -7.74 -3.24 4.98
C PHE A 34 -7.45 -1.92 5.70
N ASP A 35 -8.47 -1.09 5.92
CA ASP A 35 -8.38 0.17 6.68
C ASP A 35 -7.87 -0.02 8.11
N GLU A 36 -8.30 -1.09 8.80
CA GLU A 36 -7.79 -1.45 10.13
C GLU A 36 -6.30 -1.80 10.09
N SER A 37 -5.84 -2.43 9.00
CA SER A 37 -4.42 -2.75 8.82
C SER A 37 -3.59 -1.50 8.55
N LEU A 38 -4.11 -0.58 7.74
CA LEU A 38 -3.51 0.74 7.54
C LEU A 38 -3.49 1.55 8.85
N ALA A 39 -4.55 1.52 9.65
CA ALA A 39 -4.60 2.21 10.94
C ALA A 39 -3.52 1.68 11.90
N MET A 40 -3.28 0.36 11.93
CA MET A 40 -2.16 -0.18 12.71
C MET A 40 -0.82 0.34 12.20
N PHE A 41 -0.60 0.37 10.89
CA PHE A 41 0.65 0.88 10.33
C PHE A 41 0.85 2.38 10.59
N GLU A 42 -0.19 3.18 10.44
CA GLU A 42 -0.22 4.60 10.82
C GLU A 42 0.20 4.80 12.29
N GLU A 43 -0.34 4.00 13.20
CA GLU A 43 0.02 4.04 14.62
C GLU A 43 1.50 3.67 14.84
N TYR A 44 2.02 2.64 14.15
CA TYR A 44 3.44 2.26 14.26
C TYR A 44 4.37 3.41 13.85
N LEU A 45 4.03 4.13 12.78
CA LEU A 45 4.81 5.28 12.28
C LEU A 45 4.79 6.50 13.21
N THR A 46 3.97 6.49 14.28
CA THR A 46 4.06 7.53 15.33
C THR A 46 5.26 7.29 16.27
N ARG A 47 5.78 6.07 16.32
CA ARG A 47 6.79 5.63 17.31
C ARG A 47 8.19 5.51 16.74
N THR A 48 8.30 5.34 15.42
CA THR A 48 9.58 5.08 14.74
C THR A 48 9.69 5.95 13.49
N GLN A 49 10.92 6.25 13.07
CA GLN A 49 11.11 7.04 11.85
C GLN A 49 10.74 6.25 10.60
N TRP A 50 11.11 4.97 10.53
CA TRP A 50 10.84 4.04 9.43
C TRP A 50 9.91 2.93 9.93
N ALA A 51 9.47 2.04 9.04
CA ALA A 51 8.49 1.02 9.37
C ALA A 51 8.95 0.14 10.54
N ALA A 52 10.21 -0.28 10.55
CA ALA A 52 10.73 -1.23 11.54
C ALA A 52 11.69 -0.64 12.58
N GLY A 53 11.84 0.68 12.67
CA GLY A 53 12.77 1.33 13.60
C GLY A 53 13.29 2.67 13.09
N ASP A 54 14.48 3.06 13.56
CA ASP A 54 15.07 4.37 13.25
C ASP A 54 15.89 4.39 11.96
N GLN A 55 16.05 3.24 11.31
CA GLN A 55 16.74 3.11 10.03
C GLN A 55 15.84 2.41 9.01
N MET A 56 16.00 2.79 7.74
CA MET A 56 15.29 2.14 6.63
C MET A 56 15.69 0.67 6.54
N SER A 57 14.72 -0.18 6.24
CA SER A 57 14.91 -1.62 6.14
C SER A 57 14.15 -2.21 4.94
N ILE A 58 14.35 -3.51 4.69
CA ILE A 58 13.55 -4.24 3.69
C ILE A 58 12.05 -4.23 4.01
N ALA A 59 11.64 -3.98 5.27
CA ALA A 59 10.24 -3.84 5.61
C ALA A 59 9.62 -2.59 4.96
N ASP A 60 10.38 -1.49 4.87
CA ASP A 60 9.93 -0.28 4.20
C ASP A 60 9.69 -0.53 2.72
N LEU A 61 10.63 -1.22 2.05
CA LEU A 61 10.51 -1.59 0.63
C LEU A 61 9.27 -2.46 0.36
N SER A 62 9.04 -3.46 1.20
CA SER A 62 7.89 -4.37 1.08
C SER A 62 6.56 -3.62 1.21
N LEU A 63 6.41 -2.85 2.31
CA LEU A 63 5.21 -2.06 2.57
C LEU A 63 4.98 -1.01 1.48
N MET A 64 6.06 -0.45 0.92
CA MET A 64 6.00 0.59 -0.09
C MET A 64 5.28 0.11 -1.35
N ALA A 65 5.57 -1.12 -1.78
CA ALA A 65 4.91 -1.73 -2.92
C ALA A 65 3.40 -1.88 -2.69
N THR A 66 3.00 -2.39 -1.53
CA THR A 66 1.57 -2.56 -1.17
C THR A 66 0.85 -1.22 -1.10
N VAL A 67 1.38 -0.25 -0.35
CA VAL A 67 0.72 1.02 -0.07
C VAL A 67 0.58 1.87 -1.34
N THR A 68 1.63 1.97 -2.15
CA THR A 68 1.56 2.77 -3.40
C THR A 68 0.69 2.15 -4.47
N THR A 69 0.62 0.82 -4.53
CA THR A 69 -0.34 0.14 -5.41
C THR A 69 -1.77 0.44 -4.96
N ALA A 70 -2.06 0.37 -3.66
CA ALA A 70 -3.37 0.73 -3.11
C ALA A 70 -3.76 2.19 -3.40
N GLU A 71 -2.81 3.13 -3.24
CA GLU A 71 -3.01 4.55 -3.58
C GLU A 71 -3.35 4.70 -5.07
N ALA A 72 -2.60 4.05 -5.96
CA ALA A 72 -2.78 4.17 -7.40
C ALA A 72 -4.11 3.61 -7.91
N VAL A 73 -4.66 2.58 -7.26
CA VAL A 73 -5.98 2.02 -7.60
C VAL A 73 -7.15 2.76 -6.93
N GLY A 74 -6.86 3.82 -6.18
CA GLY A 74 -7.83 4.77 -5.66
C GLY A 74 -8.27 4.54 -4.22
N HIS A 75 -7.49 3.81 -3.42
CA HIS A 75 -7.74 3.74 -1.98
C HIS A 75 -7.49 5.10 -1.32
N ASP A 76 -8.36 5.50 -0.38
CA ASP A 76 -8.22 6.80 0.28
C ASP A 76 -7.25 6.75 1.46
N PHE A 77 -6.15 7.49 1.33
CA PHE A 77 -5.16 7.67 2.38
C PHE A 77 -5.34 8.95 3.19
N SER A 78 -6.37 9.77 2.96
CA SER A 78 -6.60 11.07 3.61
C SER A 78 -6.49 11.03 5.14
N LYS A 79 -6.94 9.92 5.75
CA LYS A 79 -6.91 9.64 7.19
C LYS A 79 -5.56 9.12 7.74
N TYR A 80 -4.55 8.93 6.89
CA TYR A 80 -3.25 8.34 7.27
C TYR A 80 -2.06 9.28 6.97
N PRO A 81 -1.96 10.43 7.69
CA PRO A 81 -0.90 11.41 7.44
C PRO A 81 0.52 10.88 7.69
N LYS A 82 0.74 9.99 8.66
CA LYS A 82 2.07 9.39 8.90
C LYS A 82 2.47 8.46 7.76
N ILE A 83 1.53 7.66 7.24
CA ILE A 83 1.78 6.85 6.04
C ILE A 83 2.15 7.75 4.85
N LYS A 84 1.44 8.86 4.62
CA LYS A 84 1.80 9.80 3.53
C LYS A 84 3.20 10.36 3.68
N GLN A 85 3.54 10.85 4.87
CA GLN A 85 4.88 11.36 5.16
C GLN A 85 5.95 10.27 4.97
N TRP A 86 5.68 9.05 5.44
CA TRP A 86 6.56 7.91 5.28
C TRP A 86 6.72 7.51 3.80
N MET A 87 5.65 7.53 3.00
CA MET A 87 5.70 7.27 1.56
C MET A 87 6.66 8.24 0.88
N ASP A 88 6.47 9.55 1.05
CA ASP A 88 7.30 10.57 0.39
C ASP A 88 8.78 10.45 0.75
N LYS A 89 9.05 10.21 2.04
CA LYS A 89 10.39 9.95 2.55
C LYS A 89 11.00 8.68 1.94
N THR A 90 10.20 7.61 1.84
CA THR A 90 10.65 6.31 1.31
C THR A 90 10.90 6.37 -0.19
N LYS A 91 10.03 7.02 -0.98
CA LYS A 91 10.25 7.29 -2.42
C LYS A 91 11.59 7.97 -2.66
N SER A 92 11.92 8.97 -1.84
CA SER A 92 13.15 9.75 -1.96
C SER A 92 14.41 8.98 -1.55
N ALA A 93 14.29 7.95 -0.72
CA ALA A 93 15.41 7.16 -0.22
C ALA A 93 15.75 5.95 -1.09
N ILE A 94 14.83 5.51 -1.96
CA ILE A 94 15.04 4.38 -2.87
C ILE A 94 15.80 4.86 -4.11
N PRO A 95 17.01 4.34 -4.39
CA PRO A 95 17.68 4.61 -5.66
C PRO A 95 16.84 4.11 -6.82
N ASP A 96 16.65 4.96 -7.83
CA ASP A 96 15.84 4.66 -9.01
C ASP A 96 14.44 4.09 -8.66
N TYR A 97 13.73 4.81 -7.79
CA TYR A 97 12.36 4.46 -7.38
C TYR A 97 11.42 4.21 -8.56
N GLN A 98 11.65 4.89 -9.68
CA GLN A 98 10.87 4.71 -10.90
C GLN A 98 10.90 3.26 -11.36
N MET A 99 12.10 2.73 -11.63
CA MET A 99 12.30 1.34 -12.03
C MET A 99 11.97 0.37 -10.89
N ALA A 100 12.35 0.71 -9.66
CA ALA A 100 12.21 -0.19 -8.52
C ALA A 100 10.75 -0.44 -8.11
N ASN A 101 9.84 0.51 -8.33
CA ASN A 101 8.44 0.39 -7.89
C ASN A 101 7.41 1.10 -8.77
N GLN A 102 7.64 2.35 -9.20
CA GLN A 102 6.60 3.13 -9.88
C GLN A 102 6.12 2.49 -11.19
N ASP A 103 7.03 1.92 -11.98
CA ASP A 103 6.67 1.21 -13.22
C ASP A 103 5.72 0.03 -12.95
N GLY A 104 5.93 -0.70 -11.87
CA GLY A 104 5.05 -1.78 -11.42
C GLY A 104 3.68 -1.27 -10.97
N VAL A 105 3.64 -0.14 -10.27
CA VAL A 105 2.39 0.51 -9.84
C VAL A 105 1.53 0.93 -11.04
N GLU A 106 2.14 1.47 -12.09
CA GLU A 106 1.42 1.87 -13.32
C GLU A 106 0.80 0.68 -14.06
N ILE A 107 1.45 -0.50 -14.02
CA ILE A 107 0.87 -1.74 -14.56
C ILE A 107 -0.43 -2.09 -13.82
N TRP A 108 -0.38 -2.08 -12.48
CA TRP A 108 -1.57 -2.36 -11.65
C TRP A 108 -2.69 -1.35 -11.89
N LYS A 109 -2.37 -0.06 -11.89
CA LYS A 109 -3.32 1.01 -12.18
C LYS A 109 -4.01 0.81 -13.55
N SER A 110 -3.23 0.41 -14.56
CA SER A 110 -3.74 0.13 -15.90
C SER A 110 -4.69 -1.07 -15.93
N MET A 111 -4.38 -2.15 -15.19
CA MET A 111 -5.28 -3.31 -15.05
C MET A 111 -6.64 -2.90 -14.48
N PHE A 112 -6.66 -2.09 -13.41
CA PHE A 112 -7.89 -1.59 -12.80
C PHE A 112 -8.67 -0.63 -13.69
N ALA A 113 -7.98 0.25 -14.41
CA ALA A 113 -8.61 1.17 -15.35
C ALA A 113 -9.32 0.42 -16.51
N ASN A 114 -8.75 -0.70 -16.96
CA ASN A 114 -9.34 -1.50 -18.04
C ASN A 114 -10.60 -2.25 -17.61
N VAL A 115 -10.67 -2.70 -16.35
CA VAL A 115 -11.90 -3.32 -15.82
C VAL A 115 -13.06 -2.32 -15.79
N LYS A 116 -12.81 -1.06 -15.42
CA LYS A 116 -13.86 -0.01 -15.37
C LYS A 116 -14.42 0.40 -16.74
N LYS A 117 -13.76 0.01 -17.84
CA LYS A 117 -14.20 0.31 -19.22
C LYS A 117 -15.14 -0.75 -19.80
N ASN A 118 -15.21 -1.92 -19.18
CA ASN A 118 -16.07 -3.05 -19.58
C ASN A 118 -17.33 -3.10 -18.73
#